data_AF-A0A3N1XWN0-F1
#
_entry.id   AF-A0A3N1XWN0-F1
#
_cell.length_a   1.000
_cell.length_b   1.000
_cell.length_c   1.000
_cell.angle_alpha   90.00
_cell.angle_beta   90.00
_cell.angle_gamma   90.00
#
_symmetry.space_group_name_H-M   'P 1'
#
loop_
_entity.id
_entity.type
_entity.pdbx_description
1 polymer ?
#
loop_
_entity_poly.entity_id
_entity_poly.type
_entity_poly.pdbx_seq_one_letter_code
_entity_poly.pdbx_strand_id
1 'polypeptide(L)' 'MATYEVQAVRERGAWQVFIDGFMVTEVDRWPAVGFVAREILAMDRTDDLQIRVVGRNQYID' A
#
# COMPACT_ATOMS: atom_id res chain seq x y z
N MET A 1 0.14 -18.58 5.10
CA MET A 1 0.66 -17.21 5.02
C MET A 1 0.37 -16.70 3.63
N ALA A 2 -0.56 -15.75 3.50
CA ALA A 2 -0.87 -15.13 2.22
C ALA A 2 0.00 -13.89 2.04
N THR A 3 0.58 -13.71 0.85
CA THR A 3 1.34 -12.51 0.51
C THR A 3 0.45 -11.58 -0.30
N TYR A 4 0.24 -10.37 0.22
CA TYR A 4 -0.55 -9.32 -0.44
C TYR A 4 0.39 -8.32 -1.08
N GLU A 5 0.19 -8.07 -2.37
CA GLU A 5 0.90 -7.02 -3.08
C GLU A 5 0.18 -5.69 -2.85
N VAL A 6 0.94 -4.72 -2.33
CA VAL A 6 0.47 -3.36 -2.08
C VAL A 6 1.14 -2.46 -3.09
N GLN A 7 0.35 -1.81 -3.94
CA GLN A 7 0.89 -0.84 -4.88
C GLN A 7 0.84 0.55 -4.25
N ALA A 8 1.90 1.32 -4.46
CA ALA A 8 1.91 2.71 -4.04
C ALA A 8 2.40 3.62 -5.17
N VAL A 9 1.64 4.68 -5.42
CA VAL A 9 1.90 5.68 -6.47
C VAL A 9 1.99 7.05 -5.82
N ARG A 10 2.99 7.84 -6.20
CA ARG A 10 3.14 9.20 -5.68
C ARG A 10 2.37 10.19 -6.56
N GLU A 11 1.39 10.87 -5.99
CA GLU A 11 0.58 11.87 -6.67
C GLU A 11 0.39 13.10 -5.78
N ARG A 12 0.59 14.31 -6.33
CA ARG A 12 0.38 15.61 -5.63
C ARG A 12 1.05 15.73 -4.25
N GLY A 13 2.14 15.00 -4.02
CA GLY A 13 2.90 15.04 -2.76
C GLY A 13 2.52 13.94 -1.77
N ALA A 14 1.44 13.20 -2.00
CA ALA A 14 1.02 12.05 -1.21
C ALA A 14 1.33 10.73 -1.94
N TRP A 15 1.29 9.64 -1.18
CA TRP A 15 1.37 8.27 -1.67
C TRP A 15 -0.02 7.64 -1.62
N GLN A 16 -0.61 7.42 -2.78
CA GLN A 16 -1.84 6.66 -2.93
C GLN A 16 -1.52 5.18 -2.76
N VAL A 17 -2.23 4.51 -1.86
CA VAL A 17 -2.05 3.10 -1.53
C VAL A 17 -3.18 2.30 -2.16
N PHE A 18 -2.81 1.25 -2.91
CA PHE A 18 -3.74 0.37 -3.59
C PHE A 18 -3.55 -1.08 -3.13
N ILE A 19 -4.67 -1.77 -2.97
CA ILE A 19 -4.76 -3.20 -2.63
C ILE A 19 -5.74 -3.81 -3.62
N ASP A 20 -5.36 -4.92 -4.26
CA ASP A 20 -6.17 -5.59 -5.28
C ASP A 20 -6.66 -4.65 -6.42
N GLY A 21 -5.88 -3.61 -6.71
CA GLY A 21 -6.19 -2.59 -7.73
C GLY A 21 -7.12 -1.46 -7.27
N PHE A 22 -7.61 -1.50 -6.03
CA PHE A 22 -8.46 -0.46 -5.46
C PHE A 22 -7.66 0.50 -4.58
N MET A 23 -7.88 1.81 -4.76
CA MET A 23 -7.33 2.83 -3.87
C MET A 23 -8.00 2.71 -2.49
N VAL A 24 -7.19 2.48 -1.46
CA VAL A 24 -7.70 2.29 -0.10
C VAL A 24 -7.42 3.47 0.82
N THR A 25 -6.32 4.20 0.60
CA THR A 25 -5.95 5.39 1.39
C THR A 25 -4.84 6.21 0.72
N GLU A 26 -4.50 7.36 1.31
CA GLU A 26 -3.34 8.18 0.97
C GLU A 26 -2.48 8.46 2.21
N VAL A 27 -1.16 8.46 2.06
CA VAL A 27 -0.21 8.80 3.13
C VAL A 27 0.87 9.75 2.66
N ASP A 28 1.31 10.67 3.53
CA ASP A 28 2.32 11.67 3.15
C ASP A 28 3.73 11.09 2.98
N ARG A 29 4.01 9.93 3.60
CA ARG A 29 5.37 9.40 3.72
C ARG A 29 5.45 7.97 3.23
N TRP A 30 6.46 7.68 2.41
CA TRP A 30 6.73 6.34 1.87
C TRP A 30 6.79 5.24 2.97
N PRO A 31 7.47 5.44 4.12
CA PRO A 31 7.50 4.43 5.18
C PRO A 31 6.13 4.08 5.77
N ALA A 32 5.13 4.96 5.64
CA ALA A 32 3.79 4.70 6.16
C ALA A 32 2.98 3.73 5.29
N VAL A 33 3.31 3.58 4.00
CA VAL A 33 2.56 2.75 3.02
C VAL A 33 2.37 1.31 3.52
N GLY A 34 3.45 0.65 3.91
CA GLY A 34 3.39 -0.75 4.36
C GLY A 34 2.65 -0.90 5.69
N PHE A 35 2.75 0.09 6.57
CA PHE A 35 2.05 0.10 7.86
C PHE A 35 0.54 0.23 7.67
N VAL A 36 0.08 1.24 6.93
CA VAL A 36 -1.36 1.46 6.72
C VAL A 36 -2.00 0.35 5.91
N ALA A 37 -1.29 -0.21 4.93
CA ALA A 37 -1.80 -1.34 4.16
C ALA A 37 -1.97 -2.59 5.04
N ARG A 38 -1.08 -2.78 6.04
CA ARG A 38 -1.25 -3.84 7.05
C ARG A 38 -2.51 -3.65 7.86
N GLU A 39 -2.73 -2.45 8.37
CA GLU A 39 -3.87 -2.16 9.22
C GLU A 39 -5.18 -2.36 8.47
N ILE A 40 -5.24 -1.91 7.21
CA ILE A 40 -6.41 -2.09 6.35
C ILE A 40 -6.68 -3.58 6.07
N LEU A 41 -5.65 -4.36 5.70
CA LEU A 41 -5.80 -5.80 5.48
C LEU A 41 -6.22 -6.53 6.76
N ALA A 42 -5.68 -6.16 7.91
CA ALA A 42 -5.99 -6.79 9.19
C ALA A 42 -7.44 -6.57 9.66
N MET A 43 -8.14 -5.55 9.13
CA MET A 43 -9.57 -5.34 9.41
C MET A 43 -10.48 -6.33 8.68
N ASP A 44 -10.07 -6.77 7.47
CA ASP A 44 -10.87 -7.64 6.60
C ASP A 44 -10.41 -9.12 6.68
N ARG A 45 -9.16 -9.35 7.10
CA ARG A 45 -8.49 -10.65 7.02
C ARG A 45 -8.01 -11.13 8.38
N THR A 46 -8.18 -12.42 8.63
CA THR A 46 -7.81 -13.09 9.89
C THR A 46 -6.63 -14.05 9.75
N ASP A 47 -6.06 -14.18 8.55
CA ASP A 47 -4.90 -15.01 8.26
C ASP A 47 -3.56 -14.34 8.63
N ASP A 48 -2.49 -15.14 8.62
CA ASP A 48 -1.12 -14.64 8.80
C ASP A 48 -0.69 -13.86 7.54
N LEU A 49 -0.71 -12.52 7.67
CA LEU A 49 -0.50 -11.54 6.60
C LEU A 49 1.00 -11.27 6.36
N GLN A 50 1.46 -11.54 5.15
CA GLN A 50 2.71 -10.99 4.62
C GLN A 50 2.40 -9.91 3.58
N ILE A 51 3.14 -8.80 3.61
CA ILE A 51 2.88 -7.65 2.72
C ILE A 51 4.13 -7.38 1.90
N ARG A 52 3.94 -7.19 0.59
CA ARG A 52 4.99 -6.76 -0.33
C ARG A 52 4.59 -5.42 -0.94
N VAL A 53 5.28 -4.36 -0.54
CA VAL A 53 5.05 -3.03 -1.11
C VAL A 53 5.81 -2.91 -2.44
N VAL A 54 5.08 -2.64 -3.51
CA VAL A 54 5.58 -2.40 -4.86
C VAL A 54 5.36 -0.92 -5.18
N GLY A 55 6.42 -0.13 -5.04
CA GLY A 55 6.38 1.30 -5.38
C GLY A 55 6.51 1.51 -6.87
N ARG A 56 5.51 2.13 -7.49
CA ARG A 56 5.68 2.77 -8.80
C ARG A 56 5.98 4.24 -8.54
N ASN A 57 7.27 4.57 -8.45
CA ASN A 57 7.72 5.93 -8.65
C ASN A 57 7.45 6.30 -10.12
N GLN A 58 6.27 6.80 -10.45
CA GLN A 58 6.14 7.68 -11.62
C GLN A 58 6.71 9.05 -11.25
N TYR A 59 8.03 9.07 -11.08
CA TYR A 59 8.85 10.20 -11.48
C TYR A 59 9.82 9.58 -12.49
N ILE A 60 9.31 9.32 -13.69
CA ILE A 60 10.16 9.29 -14.87
C ILE A 60 10.12 10.74 -15.34
N ASP A 61 11.30 11.37 -15.33
CA ASP A 61 11.60 12.70 -15.84
C ASP A 61 10.91 12.98 -17.19
#